data_AF-A0A5J5BMB5-F1
#
_entry.id   AF-A0A5J5BMB5-F1
#
_cell.length_a   1.000
_cell.length_b   1.000
_cell.length_c   1.000
_cell.angle_alpha   90.00
_cell.angle_beta   90.00
_cell.angle_gamma   90.00
#
_symmetry.space_group_name_H-M   'P 1'
#
loop_
_entity.id
_entity.type
_entity.pdbx_description
1 polymer ?
#
loop_
_entity_poly.entity_id
_entity_poly.type
_entity_poly.pdbx_seq_one_letter_code
_entity_poly.pdbx_strand_id
1 'polypeptide(L)'
;MTRISNSKSRSNMIKFLSSYGGKILPRPTDGKLRYVGGCTRILAVDRSITFAELMVKIGELCGSSMILKCKLPSEDLDMLISITGDEDLANIIEEYDRFSSSRHQEMKIRAILFPLKSLKKISPPVSAVSSVDYSASKSYATAGFCFPYRHAAATAAYRCPGRDYSSAFGVPVGVQYNGGKVTSYPREQGRPSYLHLFPNWQ
;
A
#
# COMPACT_ATOMS: atom_id res chain seq x y z
N MET A 1 -45.09 -0.22 -32.91
CA MET A 1 -43.66 0.13 -32.77
C MET A 1 -43.39 0.60 -31.36
N THR A 2 -42.97 -0.31 -30.48
CA THR A 2 -42.63 0.02 -29.09
C THR A 2 -41.21 0.56 -29.07
N ARG A 3 -41.03 1.84 -28.71
CA ARG A 3 -39.71 2.44 -28.48
C ARG A 3 -39.07 1.71 -27.30
N ILE A 4 -38.06 0.88 -27.56
CA ILE A 4 -37.17 0.37 -26.52
C ILE A 4 -36.33 1.56 -26.05
N SER A 5 -36.68 2.13 -24.90
CA SER A 5 -35.85 3.09 -24.19
C SER A 5 -34.63 2.33 -23.65
N ASN A 6 -33.47 2.51 -24.29
CA ASN A 6 -32.20 2.04 -23.77
C ASN A 6 -31.79 2.94 -22.59
N SER A 7 -32.39 2.76 -21.42
CA SER A 7 -31.89 3.37 -20.19
C SER A 7 -30.69 2.54 -19.73
N LYS A 8 -29.50 3.12 -19.83
CA LYS A 8 -28.28 2.59 -19.21
C LYS A 8 -28.54 2.51 -17.71
N SER A 9 -28.93 1.34 -17.21
CA SER A 9 -29.16 1.15 -15.77
C SER A 9 -27.86 1.49 -15.04
N ARG A 10 -27.93 2.43 -14.08
CA ARG A 10 -26.82 2.66 -13.16
C ARG A 10 -26.63 1.34 -12.43
N SER A 11 -25.50 0.66 -12.62
CA SER A 11 -25.22 -0.57 -11.86
C SER A 11 -25.32 -0.22 -10.39
N ASN A 12 -26.15 -0.90 -9.58
CA ASN A 12 -26.35 -0.56 -8.14
C ASN A 12 -25.05 -0.55 -7.32
N MET A 13 -23.96 -1.05 -7.88
CA MET A 13 -22.62 -1.01 -7.33
C MET A 13 -21.88 0.30 -7.65
N ILE A 14 -21.08 0.74 -6.68
CA ILE A 14 -20.07 1.78 -6.82
C ILE A 14 -18.66 1.20 -6.62
N LYS A 15 -17.69 1.75 -7.34
CA LYS A 15 -16.30 1.27 -7.36
C LYS A 15 -15.36 2.31 -6.74
N PHE A 16 -14.64 1.89 -5.71
CA PHE A 16 -13.53 2.62 -5.12
C PHE A 16 -12.22 2.13 -5.72
N LEU A 17 -11.41 3.04 -6.26
CA LEU A 17 -10.02 2.81 -6.61
C LEU A 17 -9.15 3.23 -5.41
N SER A 18 -8.86 2.28 -4.53
CA SER A 18 -8.22 2.51 -3.23
C SER A 18 -6.71 2.32 -3.34
N SER A 19 -5.94 3.37 -3.05
CA SER A 19 -4.47 3.34 -3.04
C SER A 19 -3.91 3.50 -1.62
N TYR A 20 -2.96 2.65 -1.23
CA TYR A 20 -2.40 2.62 0.12
C TYR A 20 -0.93 2.17 0.14
N GLY A 21 -0.18 2.51 1.19
CA GLY A 21 1.24 2.13 1.36
C GLY A 21 2.26 2.87 0.49
N GLY A 22 1.80 3.80 -0.37
CA GLY A 22 2.63 4.71 -1.15
C GLY A 22 2.76 6.10 -0.52
N LYS A 23 3.24 7.07 -1.31
CA LYS A 23 3.46 8.45 -0.89
C LYS A 23 2.86 9.43 -1.89
N ILE A 24 2.35 10.56 -1.40
CA ILE A 24 1.97 11.70 -2.25
C ILE A 24 3.18 12.62 -2.35
N LEU A 25 3.69 12.83 -3.56
CA LEU A 25 4.88 13.63 -3.83
C LEU A 25 4.61 14.59 -4.99
N PRO A 26 5.20 15.80 -4.99
CA PRO A 26 5.14 16.68 -6.14
C PRO A 26 5.87 16.04 -7.33
N ARG A 27 5.30 16.20 -8.52
CA ARG A 27 5.91 15.77 -9.76
C ARG A 27 6.99 16.80 -10.15
N PRO A 28 8.20 16.37 -10.56
CA PRO A 28 9.30 17.29 -10.89
C PRO A 28 9.01 18.27 -12.04
N THR A 29 8.10 17.93 -12.96
CA THR A 29 7.85 18.71 -14.18
C THR A 29 6.90 19.89 -13.97
N ASP A 30 5.87 19.73 -13.15
CA ASP A 30 4.77 20.69 -13.00
C ASP A 30 4.43 21.01 -11.52
N GLY A 31 5.12 20.40 -10.56
CA GLY A 31 4.85 20.56 -9.13
C GLY A 31 3.57 19.88 -8.63
N LYS A 32 2.73 19.32 -9.51
CA LYS A 32 1.46 18.72 -9.13
C LYS A 32 1.66 17.45 -8.31
N LEU A 33 0.82 17.26 -7.30
CA LEU A 33 0.90 16.08 -6.45
C LEU A 33 0.51 14.81 -7.22
N ARG A 34 1.31 13.75 -7.05
CA ARG A 34 1.07 12.41 -7.58
C ARG A 34 1.24 11.35 -6.50
N TYR A 35 0.47 10.28 -6.59
CA TYR A 35 0.67 9.11 -5.76
C TYR A 35 1.78 8.24 -6.37
N VAL A 36 2.77 7.84 -5.56
CA VAL A 36 3.94 7.07 -6.00
C VAL A 36 4.15 5.87 -5.08
N GLY A 37 4.38 4.70 -5.70
CA GLY A 37 4.53 3.44 -5.00
C GLY A 37 3.23 2.92 -4.39
N GLY A 38 3.35 1.99 -3.43
CA GLY A 38 2.20 1.40 -2.74
C GLY A 38 1.43 0.36 -3.57
N CYS A 39 0.23 0.05 -3.11
CA CYS A 39 -0.73 -0.86 -3.74
C CYS A 39 -2.00 -0.10 -4.12
N THR A 40 -2.59 -0.46 -5.26
CA THR A 40 -3.90 0.02 -5.69
C THR A 40 -4.84 -1.16 -5.93
N ARG A 41 -6.01 -1.15 -5.31
CA ARG A 41 -7.04 -2.19 -5.44
C ARG A 41 -8.39 -1.56 -5.76
N ILE A 42 -9.24 -2.31 -6.47
CA ILE A 42 -10.62 -1.90 -6.74
C ILE A 42 -11.52 -2.62 -5.74
N LEU A 43 -12.32 -1.85 -5.00
CA LEU A 43 -13.36 -2.35 -4.11
C LEU A 43 -14.71 -1.95 -4.71
N ALA A 44 -15.52 -2.94 -5.08
CA ALA A 44 -16.89 -2.72 -5.56
C ALA A 44 -17.87 -3.05 -4.43
N VAL A 45 -18.75 -2.11 -4.11
CA VAL A 45 -19.74 -2.20 -3.02
C VAL A 45 -21.08 -1.68 -3.50
N ASP A 46 -22.16 -2.04 -2.83
CA ASP A 46 -23.47 -1.46 -3.12
C ASP A 46 -23.49 0.03 -2.76
N ARG A 47 -24.28 0.83 -3.48
CA ARG A 47 -24.47 2.26 -3.17
C ARG A 47 -25.13 2.50 -1.81
N SER A 48 -25.88 1.54 -1.29
CA SER A 48 -26.54 1.65 0.02
C SER A 48 -25.64 1.25 1.19
N ILE A 49 -24.33 1.02 0.97
CA ILE A 49 -23.41 0.62 2.02
C ILE A 49 -23.27 1.73 3.08
N THR A 50 -23.24 1.35 4.34
CA THR A 50 -22.94 2.28 5.43
C THR A 50 -21.44 2.55 5.53
N PHE A 51 -21.06 3.69 6.08
CA PHE A 51 -19.67 4.04 6.33
C PHE A 51 -18.97 2.98 7.19
N ALA A 52 -19.65 2.47 8.23
CA ALA A 52 -19.10 1.43 9.09
C ALA A 52 -18.75 0.14 8.31
N GLU A 53 -19.67 -0.35 7.48
CA GLU A 53 -19.45 -1.54 6.64
C GLU A 53 -18.36 -1.30 5.59
N LEU A 54 -18.31 -0.11 4.99
CA LEU A 54 -17.27 0.28 4.05
C LEU A 54 -15.89 0.23 4.73
N MET A 55 -15.77 0.74 5.94
CA MET A 55 -14.52 0.73 6.70
C MET A 55 -14.08 -0.69 7.09
N VAL A 56 -15.02 -1.59 7.39
CA VAL A 56 -14.71 -3.02 7.62
C VAL A 56 -14.10 -3.65 6.35
N LYS A 57 -14.75 -3.48 5.19
CA LYS A 57 -14.24 -3.99 3.91
C LYS A 57 -12.88 -3.41 3.54
N ILE A 58 -12.66 -2.12 3.80
CA ILE A 58 -11.36 -1.48 3.60
C ILE A 58 -10.31 -2.08 4.53
N GLY A 59 -10.67 -2.34 5.80
CA GLY A 59 -9.81 -2.97 6.78
C GLY A 59 -9.38 -4.37 6.37
N GLU A 60 -10.32 -5.21 5.90
CA GLU A 60 -10.05 -6.54 5.35
C GLU A 60 -9.15 -6.47 4.10
N LEU A 61 -9.42 -5.52 3.20
CA LEU A 61 -8.67 -5.32 1.98
C LEU A 61 -7.21 -4.94 2.25
N CYS A 62 -6.96 -4.18 3.32
CA CYS A 62 -5.62 -3.69 3.67
C CYS A 62 -4.92 -4.49 4.78
N GLY A 63 -5.64 -5.35 5.50
CA GLY A 63 -5.15 -6.07 6.68
C GLY A 63 -4.97 -5.21 7.93
N SER A 64 -5.47 -3.98 7.96
CA SER A 64 -5.40 -3.07 9.12
C SER A 64 -6.40 -1.91 9.02
N SER A 65 -6.67 -1.25 10.15
CA SER A 65 -7.56 -0.08 10.18
C SER A 65 -6.93 1.12 9.48
N MET A 66 -7.73 1.81 8.66
CA MET A 66 -7.30 2.89 7.79
C MET A 66 -8.17 4.15 8.01
N ILE A 67 -7.65 5.29 7.59
CA ILE A 67 -8.39 6.54 7.40
C ILE A 67 -8.70 6.64 5.91
N LEU A 68 -9.98 6.80 5.58
CA LEU A 68 -10.45 6.96 4.21
C LEU A 68 -10.46 8.44 3.81
N LYS A 69 -9.70 8.78 2.77
CA LYS A 69 -9.82 10.05 2.07
C LYS A 69 -10.04 9.81 0.59
N CYS A 70 -10.69 10.73 -0.09
CA CYS A 70 -10.91 10.64 -1.53
C CYS A 70 -10.70 11.98 -2.23
N LYS A 71 -10.46 11.92 -3.54
CA LYS A 71 -10.54 13.09 -4.40
C LYS A 71 -12.00 13.32 -4.81
N LEU A 72 -12.33 14.58 -5.09
CA LEU A 72 -13.48 14.89 -5.95
C LEU A 72 -13.13 14.62 -7.42
N PRO A 73 -14.13 14.37 -8.30
CA PRO A 73 -13.90 13.97 -9.69
C PRO A 73 -13.16 15.01 -10.54
N SER A 74 -13.26 16.30 -10.22
CA SER A 74 -12.57 17.43 -10.88
C SER A 74 -11.23 17.81 -10.25
N GLU A 75 -10.98 17.39 -9.02
CA GLU A 75 -9.89 17.92 -8.19
C GLU A 75 -8.59 17.13 -8.32
N ASP A 76 -7.50 17.65 -7.74
CA ASP A 76 -6.18 17.03 -7.67
C ASP A 76 -5.88 16.38 -6.29
N LEU A 77 -4.68 15.83 -6.08
CA LEU A 77 -4.32 15.09 -4.84
C LEU A 77 -3.99 15.98 -3.64
N ASP A 78 -3.91 17.28 -3.86
CA ASP A 78 -3.79 18.33 -2.85
C ASP A 78 -5.11 18.60 -2.13
N MET A 79 -6.25 18.33 -2.78
CA MET A 79 -7.60 18.56 -2.28
C MET A 79 -8.31 17.25 -1.89
N LEU A 80 -7.75 16.53 -0.93
CA LEU A 80 -8.37 15.29 -0.42
C LEU A 80 -9.45 15.57 0.64
N ILE A 81 -10.64 15.02 0.41
CA ILE A 81 -11.77 15.06 1.36
C ILE A 81 -11.72 13.82 2.25
N SER A 82 -11.84 14.03 3.56
CA SER A 82 -11.93 12.92 4.53
C SER A 82 -13.37 12.47 4.63
N ILE A 83 -13.61 11.16 4.59
CA ILE A 83 -14.94 10.58 4.78
C ILE A 83 -14.99 10.06 6.21
N THR A 84 -15.89 10.62 7.02
CA THR A 84 -15.98 10.32 8.46
C THR A 84 -17.33 9.78 8.90
N GLY A 85 -18.34 9.79 8.02
CA GLY A 85 -19.66 9.24 8.29
C GLY A 85 -20.47 9.00 7.02
N ASP A 86 -21.71 8.57 7.21
CA ASP A 86 -22.64 8.22 6.12
C ASP A 86 -23.02 9.43 5.25
N GLU A 87 -23.16 10.62 5.84
CA GLU A 87 -23.45 11.83 5.06
C GLU A 87 -22.30 12.20 4.11
N ASP A 88 -21.06 12.18 4.60
CA ASP A 88 -19.88 12.40 3.76
C ASP A 88 -19.83 11.39 2.60
N LEU A 89 -20.11 10.12 2.90
CA LEU A 89 -20.12 9.06 1.91
C LEU A 89 -21.19 9.29 0.85
N ALA A 90 -22.43 9.60 1.26
CA ALA A 90 -23.53 9.88 0.35
C ALA A 90 -23.22 11.07 -0.57
N ASN A 91 -22.69 12.15 0.00
CA ASN A 91 -22.30 13.36 -0.75
C ASN A 91 -21.24 13.05 -1.82
N ILE A 92 -20.22 12.26 -1.47
CA ILE A 92 -19.18 11.85 -2.43
C ILE A 92 -19.77 10.98 -3.54
N ILE A 93 -20.64 10.02 -3.20
CA ILE A 93 -21.28 9.15 -4.18
C ILE A 93 -22.13 9.96 -5.16
N GLU A 94 -22.94 10.90 -4.65
CA GLU A 94 -23.78 11.77 -5.48
C GLU A 94 -22.94 12.64 -6.44
N GLU A 95 -21.87 13.24 -5.94
CA GLU A 95 -20.97 14.06 -6.74
C GLU A 95 -20.39 13.27 -7.91
N TYR A 96 -19.93 12.03 -7.64
CA TYR A 96 -19.40 11.14 -8.67
C TYR A 96 -20.47 10.64 -9.66
N ASP A 97 -21.70 10.38 -9.20
CA ASP A 97 -22.82 10.00 -10.06
C ASP A 97 -23.22 11.15 -10.99
N ARG A 98 -23.27 12.39 -10.47
CA ARG A 98 -23.53 13.61 -11.24
C ARG A 98 -22.46 13.82 -12.32
N PHE A 99 -21.19 13.66 -11.96
CA PHE A 99 -20.06 13.80 -12.87
C PHE A 99 -19.99 12.67 -13.92
N SER A 100 -20.36 11.45 -13.53
CA SER A 100 -20.41 10.31 -14.45
C SER A 100 -21.51 10.49 -15.49
N SER A 101 -22.65 11.05 -15.06
CA SER A 101 -23.79 11.33 -15.94
C SER A 101 -23.47 12.45 -16.93
N SER A 102 -22.85 13.55 -16.48
CA SER A 102 -22.49 14.68 -17.34
C SER A 102 -21.45 14.33 -18.40
N ARG A 103 -20.50 13.42 -18.08
CA ARG A 103 -19.48 12.95 -19.03
C ARG A 103 -19.86 11.67 -19.78
N HIS A 104 -21.06 11.14 -19.55
CA HIS A 104 -21.53 9.85 -20.07
C HIS A 104 -20.56 8.68 -19.82
N GLN A 105 -19.74 8.77 -18.77
CA GLN A 105 -18.66 7.83 -18.45
C GLN A 105 -18.70 7.44 -16.98
N GLU A 106 -18.71 6.14 -16.67
CA GLU A 106 -18.68 5.66 -15.29
C GLU A 106 -17.33 6.01 -14.63
N MET A 107 -17.36 6.80 -13.55
CA MET A 107 -16.19 7.16 -12.77
C MET A 107 -16.06 6.32 -11.51
N LYS A 108 -14.81 6.07 -11.12
CA LYS A 108 -14.47 5.39 -9.86
C LYS A 108 -14.08 6.43 -8.82
N ILE A 109 -14.56 6.27 -7.60
CA ILE A 109 -14.13 7.11 -6.48
C ILE A 109 -12.64 6.85 -6.24
N ARG A 110 -11.81 7.89 -6.30
CA ARG A 110 -10.36 7.76 -6.11
C ARG A 110 -10.02 7.94 -4.64
N ALA A 111 -9.85 6.83 -3.94
CA ALA A 111 -9.57 6.80 -2.52
C ALA A 111 -8.07 6.65 -2.23
N ILE A 112 -7.58 7.44 -1.27
CA ILE A 112 -6.24 7.31 -0.69
C ILE A 112 -6.42 6.92 0.77
N LEU A 113 -5.87 5.77 1.15
CA LEU A 113 -5.97 5.23 2.49
C LEU A 113 -4.70 5.50 3.27
N PHE A 114 -4.86 5.98 4.49
CA PHE A 114 -3.76 6.25 5.41
C PHE A 114 -3.86 5.33 6.62
N PRO A 115 -2.75 4.70 7.07
CA PRO A 115 -2.78 3.91 8.30
C PRO A 115 -3.29 4.73 9.48
N LEU A 116 -4.22 4.17 10.26
CA LEU A 116 -4.63 4.78 11.52
C LEU A 116 -3.41 4.76 12.45
N LYS A 117 -2.92 5.93 12.87
CA LYS A 117 -1.79 5.99 13.80
C LYS A 117 -2.22 5.31 15.09
N SER A 118 -1.52 4.24 15.47
CA SER A 118 -1.73 3.60 16.78
C SER A 118 -1.63 4.67 17.85
N LEU A 119 -2.70 4.86 18.64
CA LEU A 119 -2.60 5.63 19.87
C LEU A 119 -1.42 5.05 20.64
N LYS A 120 -0.42 5.89 20.92
CA LYS A 120 0.78 5.49 21.66
C LYS A 120 0.30 4.74 22.90
N LYS A 121 0.65 3.45 22.98
CA LYS A 121 0.50 2.63 24.17
C LYS A 121 1.04 3.46 25.33
N ILE A 122 0.15 3.89 26.24
CA ILE A 122 0.55 4.52 27.49
C ILE A 122 1.47 3.47 28.14
N SER A 123 2.77 3.74 28.16
CA SER A 123 3.71 2.91 28.91
C SER A 123 3.18 2.84 30.34
N PRO A 124 3.14 1.67 30.99
CA PRO A 124 2.76 1.61 32.39
C PRO A 124 3.64 2.58 33.19
N PRO A 125 3.08 3.31 34.19
CA PRO A 125 3.90 4.15 35.04
C PRO A 125 4.99 3.30 35.68
N VAL A 126 6.24 3.73 35.55
CA VAL A 126 7.36 3.14 36.29
C VAL A 126 7.05 3.38 37.76
N SER A 127 6.50 2.37 38.45
CA SER A 127 6.41 2.41 39.90
C SER A 127 7.82 2.50 40.45
N ALA A 128 8.14 3.66 41.01
CA ALA A 128 9.32 3.86 41.83
C ALA A 128 9.25 2.90 43.02
N VAL A 129 10.05 1.83 43.01
CA VAL A 129 10.35 1.09 44.23
C VAL A 129 11.57 1.74 44.85
N SER A 130 11.34 2.35 46.01
CA SER A 130 12.31 3.03 46.84
C SER A 130 13.41 2.07 47.31
N SER A 131 14.66 2.48 47.14
CA SER A 131 15.81 1.90 47.85
C SER A 131 15.73 2.27 49.32
N VAL A 132 15.69 1.27 50.20
CA VAL A 132 15.99 1.45 51.63
C VAL A 132 17.06 0.44 52.04
N ASP A 133 18.21 0.97 52.43
CA ASP A 133 19.31 0.25 53.07
C ASP A 133 19.01 0.11 54.57
N TYR A 134 19.21 -1.08 55.14
CA TYR A 134 19.35 -1.27 56.58
C TYR A 134 20.50 -2.25 56.83
N SER A 135 21.45 -1.84 57.67
CA SER A 135 22.72 -2.53 57.92
C SER A 135 22.85 -2.97 59.38
N ALA A 136 23.65 -4.05 59.56
CA ALA A 136 24.25 -4.63 60.78
C ALA A 136 23.36 -5.57 61.63
N SER A 137 23.80 -6.74 62.14
CA SER A 137 25.09 -7.47 62.11
C SER A 137 24.93 -8.92 62.64
N LYS A 138 25.81 -9.84 62.16
CA LYS A 138 26.48 -11.05 62.76
C LYS A 138 25.69 -12.00 63.68
N SER A 139 25.81 -13.33 63.70
CA SER A 139 26.80 -14.37 63.30
C SER A 139 26.11 -15.75 63.53
N TYR A 140 26.40 -16.89 62.87
CA TYR A 140 27.56 -17.79 63.06
C TYR A 140 27.73 -18.78 61.88
N ALA A 141 29.01 -19.08 61.57
CA ALA A 141 29.69 -20.34 61.11
C ALA A 141 28.88 -21.42 60.32
N THR A 142 29.34 -22.14 59.28
CA THR A 142 30.66 -22.64 58.82
C THR A 142 30.48 -23.26 57.42
N ALA A 143 31.50 -23.13 56.53
CA ALA A 143 31.84 -23.92 55.30
C ALA A 143 30.73 -24.26 54.27
N GLY A 144 30.88 -24.18 52.95
CA GLY A 144 31.99 -23.94 52.04
C GLY A 144 31.47 -24.21 50.61
N PHE A 145 31.84 -23.33 49.67
CA PHE A 145 31.84 -23.48 48.20
C PHE A 145 30.53 -23.63 47.39
N CYS A 146 30.15 -22.49 46.79
CA CYS A 146 29.90 -22.22 45.36
C CYS A 146 28.88 -23.08 44.57
N PHE A 147 27.70 -22.51 44.31
CA PHE A 147 26.89 -22.83 43.12
C PHE A 147 27.15 -21.76 42.04
N PRO A 148 27.11 -22.16 40.75
CA PRO A 148 26.06 -21.55 39.95
C PRO A 148 25.27 -22.61 39.18
N TYR A 149 24.00 -22.74 39.55
CA TYR A 149 22.98 -23.32 38.69
C TYR A 149 22.84 -22.44 37.44
N ARG A 150 23.44 -22.89 36.34
CA ARG A 150 23.10 -22.42 35.00
C ARG A 150 21.75 -23.02 34.62
N HIS A 151 20.78 -22.16 34.35
CA HIS A 151 19.60 -22.54 33.59
C HIS A 151 20.05 -22.96 32.17
N ALA A 152 19.89 -24.24 31.88
CA ALA A 152 20.03 -24.79 30.53
C ALA A 152 18.84 -24.32 29.69
N ALA A 153 19.09 -23.37 28.79
CA ALA A 153 18.15 -23.02 27.73
C ALA A 153 18.20 -24.11 26.65
N ALA A 154 17.10 -24.82 26.50
CA ALA A 154 16.84 -25.68 25.35
C ALA A 154 16.81 -24.83 24.08
N THR A 155 17.89 -24.87 23.29
CA THR A 155 17.88 -24.40 21.91
C THR A 155 17.28 -25.50 21.03
N ALA A 156 15.95 -25.58 21.04
CA ALA A 156 15.24 -26.22 19.95
C ALA A 156 15.46 -25.37 18.69
N ALA A 157 16.18 -25.94 17.73
CA ALA A 157 16.29 -25.38 16.39
C ALA A 157 14.90 -25.32 15.76
N TYR A 158 14.27 -24.15 15.79
CA TYR A 158 13.25 -23.84 14.80
C TYR A 158 13.97 -23.74 13.46
N ARG A 159 13.96 -24.85 12.71
CA ARG A 159 14.06 -24.82 11.25
C ARG A 159 12.96 -23.89 10.74
N CYS A 160 13.32 -22.67 10.38
CA CYS A 160 12.58 -21.94 9.37
C CYS A 160 13.01 -22.54 8.02
N PRO A 161 12.10 -23.10 7.21
CA PRO A 161 12.39 -23.33 5.80
C PRO A 161 12.46 -21.96 5.12
N GLY A 162 13.68 -21.44 4.97
CA GLY A 162 13.99 -20.39 4.00
C GLY A 162 13.62 -20.92 2.62
N ARG A 163 12.62 -20.33 1.99
CA ARG A 163 12.27 -20.60 0.60
C ARG A 163 13.17 -19.71 -0.25
N ASP A 164 14.38 -20.19 -0.48
CA ASP A 164 15.30 -19.63 -1.46
C ASP A 164 14.70 -19.85 -2.85
N TYR A 165 14.11 -18.81 -3.44
CA TYR A 165 14.02 -18.75 -4.89
C TYR A 165 15.39 -18.33 -5.41
N SER A 166 16.24 -19.34 -5.60
CA SER A 166 17.45 -19.26 -6.39
C SER A 166 17.07 -18.93 -7.83
N SER A 167 17.30 -17.68 -8.24
CA SER A 167 17.27 -17.29 -9.66
C SER A 167 18.61 -17.69 -10.27
N ALA A 168 18.67 -18.90 -10.81
CA ALA A 168 19.78 -19.38 -11.61
C ALA A 168 19.26 -19.76 -13.00
N PHE A 169 19.05 -18.76 -13.85
CA PHE A 169 19.17 -18.94 -15.30
C PHE A 169 20.42 -18.19 -15.76
N GLY A 170 21.53 -18.91 -15.76
CA GLY A 170 22.76 -18.46 -16.40
C GLY A 170 22.54 -18.37 -17.92
N VAL A 171 22.77 -17.20 -18.49
CA VAL A 171 23.00 -17.02 -19.92
C VAL A 171 24.52 -17.06 -20.13
N PRO A 172 25.07 -17.86 -21.06
CA PRO A 172 26.49 -17.81 -21.34
C PRO A 172 26.81 -16.49 -22.06
N VAL A 173 27.51 -15.59 -21.38
CA VAL A 173 28.14 -14.43 -22.01
C VAL A 173 29.43 -14.94 -22.65
N GLY A 174 29.44 -15.06 -23.98
CA GLY A 174 30.66 -15.27 -24.75
C GLY A 174 31.51 -14.00 -24.70
N VAL A 175 32.53 -13.98 -23.86
CA VAL A 175 33.57 -12.94 -23.85
C VAL A 175 34.75 -13.48 -24.65
N GLN A 176 34.99 -12.95 -25.85
CA GLN A 176 36.22 -13.23 -26.59
C GLN A 176 37.20 -12.09 -26.35
N TYR A 177 38.33 -12.39 -25.69
CA TYR A 177 39.41 -11.44 -25.46
C TYR A 177 40.30 -11.39 -26.69
N ASN A 178 40.34 -10.23 -27.36
CA ASN A 178 41.47 -9.88 -28.21
C ASN A 178 41.73 -8.38 -28.14
N GLY A 179 42.94 -8.00 -27.69
CA GLY A 179 43.53 -6.67 -27.87
C GLY A 179 42.68 -5.43 -27.54
N GLY A 180 42.44 -5.15 -26.27
CA GLY A 180 42.44 -3.76 -25.75
C GLY A 180 41.41 -2.73 -26.26
N LYS A 181 40.30 -3.10 -26.91
CA LYS A 181 39.25 -2.13 -27.27
C LYS A 181 37.84 -2.73 -27.16
N VAL A 182 37.06 -2.26 -26.19
CA VAL A 182 35.66 -2.66 -26.01
C VAL A 182 34.79 -1.81 -26.93
N THR A 183 34.12 -2.44 -27.90
CA THR A 183 33.07 -1.82 -28.71
C THR A 183 31.77 -2.57 -28.49
N SER A 184 30.79 -1.91 -27.88
CA SER A 184 29.45 -2.46 -27.63
C SER A 184 28.50 -2.05 -28.75
N TYR A 185 27.94 -3.02 -29.49
CA TYR A 185 26.83 -2.78 -30.40
C TYR A 185 25.52 -3.26 -29.77
N PRO A 186 24.42 -2.48 -29.82
CA PRO A 186 23.10 -3.00 -29.51
C PRO A 186 22.69 -4.04 -30.55
N ARG A 187 22.21 -5.18 -30.06
CA ARG A 187 21.73 -6.32 -30.85
C ARG A 187 20.41 -5.93 -31.52
N GLU A 188 20.44 -5.65 -32.82
CA GLU A 188 19.22 -5.52 -33.62
C GLU A 188 18.45 -6.85 -33.63
N GLN A 189 17.20 -6.81 -33.16
CA GLN A 189 16.21 -7.83 -33.39
C GLN A 189 15.30 -7.38 -34.54
N GLY A 190 15.19 -8.19 -35.58
CA GLY A 190 14.02 -8.24 -36.46
C GLY A 190 14.04 -7.34 -37.70
N ARG A 191 13.93 -7.98 -38.87
CA ARG A 191 13.82 -7.40 -40.23
C ARG A 191 12.45 -6.71 -40.50
N PRO A 192 12.29 -5.99 -41.63
CA PRO A 192 11.64 -4.68 -41.70
C PRO A 192 10.16 -4.73 -42.08
N SER A 193 9.38 -3.80 -41.53
CA SER A 193 8.05 -3.47 -42.03
C SER A 193 8.13 -2.15 -42.78
N TYR A 194 7.80 -2.19 -44.07
CA TYR A 194 7.84 -1.06 -45.00
C TYR A 194 7.01 0.14 -44.50
N LEU A 195 7.63 1.31 -44.41
CA LEU A 195 6.92 2.59 -44.31
C LEU A 195 6.46 2.98 -45.73
N HIS A 196 5.16 2.94 -45.98
CA HIS A 196 4.59 3.67 -47.10
C HIS A 196 4.47 5.14 -46.70
N LEU A 197 5.39 5.96 -47.22
CA LEU A 197 5.22 7.41 -47.32
C LEU A 197 4.14 7.70 -48.37
N PHE A 198 2.99 8.20 -47.93
CA PHE A 198 2.05 8.87 -48.83
C PHE A 198 2.44 10.35 -48.94
N PRO A 199 2.57 10.89 -50.16
CA PRO A 199 2.96 12.27 -50.37
C PRO A 199 1.81 13.24 -50.03
N ASN A 200 2.21 14.37 -49.47
CA ASN A 200 1.41 15.58 -49.31
C ASN A 200 0.66 15.91 -50.61
N TRP A 201 -0.62 16.23 -50.49
CA TRP A 201 -1.36 17.02 -51.46
C TRP A 201 -1.73 18.36 -50.84
N GLN A 202 -1.58 19.41 -51.66
CA GLN A 202 -1.76 20.84 -51.37
C GLN A 202 -3.16 21.20 -50.87
#